data_AF-A0A6F8V2Z0-F1
#
_entry.id   AF-A0A6F8V2Z0-F1
#
_cell.length_a   1.000
_cell.length_b   1.000
_cell.length_c   1.000
_cell.angle_alpha   90.00
_cell.angle_beta   90.00
_cell.angle_gamma   90.00
#
_symmetry.space_group_name_H-M   'P 1'
#
loop_
_entity.id
_entity.type
_entity.pdbx_description
1 polymer ?
#
loop_
_entity_poly.entity_id
_entity_poly.type
_entity_poly.pdbx_seq_one_letter_code
_entity_poly.pdbx_strand_id
1 'polypeptide(L)'
;MTAMDETGWKGTKVRNADGRVGEVIETYSGFLHVGLHLAADDGGRAYIQLNTQGSDSGDVGWQWFCENFDGGAAWLPLGDHSGCEIEFDAARTPEL
;
A
#
# COMPACT_ATOMS: atom_id res chain seq x y z
N MET A 1 26.67 7.32 3.16
CA MET A 1 25.68 7.96 2.27
C MET A 1 24.42 7.13 2.42
N THR A 2 23.48 7.58 3.25
CA THR A 2 22.20 6.88 3.44
C THR A 2 21.44 7.00 2.13
N ALA A 3 21.06 5.88 1.51
CA ALA A 3 20.19 5.92 0.35
C ALA A 3 18.95 6.73 0.74
N MET A 4 18.73 7.86 0.07
CA MET A 4 17.47 8.59 0.21
C MET A 4 16.38 7.66 -0.34
N ASP A 5 15.26 7.57 0.35
CA ASP A 5 14.08 6.89 -0.18
C ASP A 5 13.65 7.62 -1.46
N GLU A 6 13.94 7.00 -2.61
CA GLU A 6 13.69 7.59 -3.93
C GLU A 6 12.19 7.66 -4.27
N THR A 7 11.37 6.87 -3.57
CA THR A 7 9.92 6.80 -3.81
C THR A 7 9.14 7.85 -3.02
N GLY A 8 9.70 8.31 -1.89
CA GLY A 8 9.00 9.15 -0.92
C GLY A 8 7.89 8.43 -0.17
N TRP A 9 7.80 7.09 -0.26
CA TRP A 9 6.73 6.30 0.37
C TRP A 9 7.08 5.84 1.78
N LYS A 10 8.33 5.95 2.23
CA LYS A 10 8.73 5.61 3.60
C LYS A 10 7.96 6.48 4.61
N GLY A 11 7.45 5.85 5.65
CA GLY A 11 6.56 6.45 6.64
C GLY A 11 5.09 6.52 6.21
N THR A 12 4.75 6.09 4.99
CA THR A 12 3.35 5.97 4.58
C THR A 12 2.65 4.92 5.43
N LYS A 13 1.50 5.30 6.01
CA LYS A 13 0.68 4.38 6.80
C LYS A 13 0.04 3.33 5.90
N VAL A 14 0.01 2.11 6.40
CA VAL A 14 -0.64 0.97 5.77
C VAL A 14 -1.55 0.26 6.77
N ARG A 15 -2.55 -0.47 6.27
CA ARG A 15 -3.33 -1.41 7.07
C ARG A 15 -3.48 -2.73 6.34
N ASN A 16 -3.57 -3.83 7.06
CA ASN A 16 -3.92 -5.13 6.51
C ASN A 16 -5.42 -5.41 6.70
N ALA A 17 -6.00 -6.25 5.84
CA ALA A 17 -7.37 -6.72 5.93
C ALA A 17 -7.65 -7.49 7.24
N ASP A 18 -6.63 -8.07 7.87
CA ASP A 18 -6.74 -8.70 9.20
C ASP A 18 -6.82 -7.71 10.38
N GLY A 19 -6.74 -6.41 10.10
CA GLY A 19 -6.89 -5.33 11.08
C GLY A 19 -5.57 -4.77 11.60
N ARG A 20 -4.42 -5.36 11.26
CA ARG A 20 -3.10 -4.79 11.62
C ARG A 20 -2.88 -3.45 10.94
N VAL A 21 -2.21 -2.54 11.64
CA VAL A 21 -1.78 -1.25 11.10
C VAL A 21 -0.25 -1.21 11.06
N GLY A 22 0.31 -0.48 10.11
CA GLY A 22 1.75 -0.40 9.97
C GLY A 22 2.22 0.82 9.17
N GLU A 23 3.49 0.80 8.82
CA GLU A 23 4.12 1.80 7.97
C GLU A 23 5.13 1.18 7.01
N VAL A 24 5.36 1.83 5.88
CA VAL A 24 6.48 1.51 4.99
C VAL A 24 7.78 1.94 5.67
N ILE A 25 8.68 1.00 5.94
CA ILE A 25 9.96 1.29 6.61
C ILE A 25 11.13 1.34 5.65
N GLU A 26 11.06 0.61 4.54
CA GLU A 26 12.10 0.57 3.51
C GLU A 26 11.46 0.35 2.13
N THR A 27 12.09 0.93 1.12
CA THR A 27 11.71 0.84 -0.28
C THR A 27 12.94 0.45 -1.10
N TYR A 28 12.73 -0.34 -2.14
CA TYR A 28 13.79 -0.78 -3.04
C TYR A 28 13.31 -0.69 -4.49
N SER A 29 13.95 0.18 -5.27
CA SER A 29 13.70 0.27 -6.71
C SER A 29 14.52 -0.79 -7.45
N GLY A 30 13.85 -1.62 -8.24
CA GLY A 30 14.48 -2.58 -9.13
C GLY A 30 14.06 -2.38 -10.58
N PHE A 31 14.62 -3.18 -11.49
CA PHE A 31 14.17 -3.15 -12.89
C PHE A 31 12.71 -3.63 -12.96
N LEU A 32 11.82 -2.73 -13.39
CA LEU A 32 10.38 -2.96 -13.55
C LEU A 32 9.60 -3.31 -12.26
N HIS A 33 10.11 -2.94 -11.08
CA HIS A 33 9.38 -3.11 -9.83
C HIS A 33 9.86 -2.18 -8.71
N VAL A 34 9.04 -2.03 -7.68
CA VAL A 34 9.40 -1.44 -6.38
C VAL A 34 9.04 -2.43 -5.28
N GLY A 35 10.02 -2.81 -4.46
CA GLY A 35 9.82 -3.60 -3.25
C GLY A 35 9.56 -2.69 -2.04
N LEU A 36 8.65 -3.11 -1.16
CA LEU A 36 8.23 -2.41 0.05
C LEU A 36 8.38 -3.34 1.25
N HIS A 37 9.13 -2.91 2.25
CA HIS A 37 9.11 -3.54 3.56
C HIS A 37 8.22 -2.74 4.51
N LEU A 38 7.33 -3.45 5.19
CA LEU A 38 6.40 -2.88 6.16
C LEU A 38 6.77 -3.32 7.57
N ALA A 39 6.59 -2.43 8.54
CA ALA A 39 6.51 -2.78 9.96
C ALA A 39 5.06 -2.70 10.40
N ALA A 40 4.56 -3.77 11.02
CA ALA A 40 3.23 -3.83 11.62
C ALA A 40 3.30 -3.54 13.13
N ASP A 41 2.19 -3.09 13.69
CA ASP A 41 2.00 -2.73 15.10
C ASP A 41 2.14 -3.93 16.07
N ASP A 42 1.91 -5.15 15.58
CA ASP A 42 2.16 -6.40 16.30
C ASP A 42 3.66 -6.79 16.38
N GLY A 43 4.55 -5.96 15.83
CA GLY A 43 5.98 -6.22 15.71
C GLY A 43 6.36 -7.11 14.52
N GLY A 44 5.38 -7.51 13.72
CA GLY A 44 5.55 -8.25 12.48
C GLY A 44 6.16 -7.41 11.35
N ARG A 45 6.63 -8.11 10.33
CA ARG A 45 7.11 -7.50 9.08
C ARG A 45 6.41 -8.15 7.90
N ALA A 46 6.17 -7.36 6.86
CA ALA A 46 5.66 -7.83 5.58
C ALA A 46 6.52 -7.30 4.43
N TYR A 47 6.51 -7.99 3.30
CA TYR A 47 7.14 -7.55 2.07
C TYR A 47 6.16 -7.62 0.91
N ILE A 48 6.12 -6.56 0.11
CA ILE A 48 5.29 -6.47 -1.09
C ILE A 48 6.14 -5.96 -2.23
N GLN A 49 6.00 -6.56 -3.40
CA GLN A 49 6.66 -6.12 -4.62
C GLN A 49 5.61 -5.64 -5.62
N LEU A 50 5.65 -4.35 -5.93
CA LEU A 50 4.83 -3.73 -6.95
C LEU A 50 5.51 -3.83 -8.30
N ASN A 51 4.91 -4.58 -9.23
CA ASN A 51 5.46 -4.82 -10.55
C ASN A 51 4.86 -3.84 -11.55
N THR A 52 5.67 -3.31 -12.47
CA THR A 52 5.16 -2.47 -13.57
C THR A 52 4.54 -3.29 -14.68
N GLN A 53 4.82 -4.60 -14.72
CA GLN A 53 4.27 -5.57 -15.66
C GLN A 53 3.98 -6.88 -14.96
N GLY A 54 2.83 -7.48 -15.26
CA GLY A 54 2.33 -8.66 -14.56
C GLY A 54 1.78 -8.30 -13.18
N SER A 55 1.36 -9.33 -12.44
CA SER A 55 0.79 -9.14 -11.11
C SER A 55 1.86 -8.84 -10.07
N ASP A 56 1.48 -8.15 -8.99
CA ASP A 56 2.35 -7.89 -7.85
C ASP A 56 2.74 -9.20 -7.13
N SER A 57 3.61 -9.15 -6.13
CA SER A 57 3.92 -10.35 -5.32
C SER A 57 4.22 -10.01 -3.87
N GLY A 58 4.30 -11.04 -3.02
CA GLY A 58 4.56 -10.90 -1.59
C GLY A 58 3.29 -11.04 -0.74
N ASP A 59 3.26 -10.36 0.39
CA ASP A 59 2.18 -10.42 1.36
C ASP A 59 0.90 -9.73 0.85
N VAL A 60 -0.25 -10.35 1.09
CA VAL A 60 -1.55 -9.89 0.59
C VAL A 60 -2.33 -9.06 1.63
N GLY A 61 -3.38 -8.39 1.17
CA GLY A 61 -4.36 -7.76 2.07
C GLY A 61 -4.00 -6.36 2.55
N TRP A 62 -2.90 -5.77 2.07
CA TRP A 62 -2.47 -4.44 2.49
C TRP A 62 -3.15 -3.31 1.73
N GLN A 63 -3.28 -2.15 2.37
CA GLN A 63 -3.87 -0.94 1.82
C GLN A 63 -3.07 0.30 2.22
N TRP A 64 -2.96 1.28 1.32
CA TRP A 64 -2.37 2.60 1.55
C TRP A 64 -3.33 3.54 2.27
N PHE A 65 -2.84 4.34 3.22
CA PHE A 65 -3.60 5.50 3.68
C PHE A 65 -3.37 6.70 2.75
N CYS A 66 -4.43 7.20 2.14
CA CYS A 66 -4.39 8.40 1.30
C CYS A 66 -5.19 9.51 1.98
N GLU A 67 -4.50 10.47 2.60
CA GLU A 67 -5.12 11.60 3.32
C GLU A 67 -5.90 12.54 2.40
N ASN A 68 -5.42 12.72 1.16
CA ASN A 68 -5.95 13.67 0.19
C ASN A 68 -6.63 12.98 -1.00
N PHE A 69 -7.36 11.89 -0.75
CA PHE A 69 -8.16 11.25 -1.78
C PHE A 69 -9.43 12.07 -2.06
N ASP A 70 -9.96 11.99 -3.29
CA ASP A 70 -11.18 12.69 -3.65
C ASP A 70 -12.36 12.14 -2.83
N GLY A 71 -13.07 13.02 -2.14
CA GLY A 71 -14.05 12.63 -1.11
C GLY A 71 -13.50 12.44 0.30
N GLY A 72 -12.21 12.72 0.54
CA GLY A 72 -11.56 12.72 1.86
C GLY A 72 -10.63 11.53 2.09
N ALA A 73 -10.11 11.43 3.31
CA ALA A 73 -9.13 10.39 3.64
C ALA A 73 -9.68 8.98 3.41
N ALA A 74 -8.94 8.16 2.66
CA ALA A 74 -9.35 6.83 2.25
C ALA A 74 -8.23 5.80 2.39
N TRP A 75 -8.63 4.53 2.48
CA TRP A 75 -7.71 3.40 2.42
C TRP A 75 -7.83 2.74 1.06
N LEU A 76 -6.74 2.74 0.29
CA LEU A 76 -6.73 2.28 -1.09
C LEU A 76 -5.95 0.96 -1.21
N PRO A 77 -6.29 0.12 -2.21
CA PRO A 77 -5.55 -1.10 -2.56
C PRO A 77 -4.05 -0.86 -2.60
N LEU A 78 -3.27 -1.59 -1.82
CA LEU A 78 -1.83 -1.65 -2.03
C LEU A 78 -1.56 -2.74 -3.07
N GLY A 79 -1.36 -2.29 -4.31
CA GLY A 79 -1.16 -3.18 -5.44
C GLY A 79 -2.40 -3.99 -5.81
N ASP A 80 -2.24 -4.93 -6.73
CA ASP A 80 -3.30 -5.82 -7.22
C ASP A 80 -3.55 -7.05 -6.32
N HIS A 81 -2.79 -7.20 -5.24
CA HIS A 81 -2.90 -8.27 -4.23
C HIS A 81 -3.51 -7.83 -2.90
N SER A 82 -4.08 -6.63 -2.87
CA SER A 82 -4.85 -6.18 -1.72
C SER A 82 -6.14 -7.00 -1.65
N GLY A 83 -6.20 -7.95 -0.72
CA GLY A 83 -7.36 -8.83 -0.48
C GLY A 83 -8.65 -8.11 -0.04
N CYS A 84 -8.73 -6.79 -0.21
CA CYS A 84 -9.98 -6.07 -0.21
C CYS A 84 -10.57 -6.15 -1.62
N GLU A 85 -11.62 -6.95 -1.79
CA GLU A 85 -12.69 -6.53 -2.69
C GLU A 85 -13.15 -5.16 -2.18
N ILE A 86 -12.65 -4.10 -2.82
CA ILE A 86 -13.29 -2.79 -2.66
C ILE A 86 -14.62 -2.94 -3.38
N GLU A 87 -15.68 -3.19 -2.61
CA GLU A 87 -17.02 -2.85 -3.06
C GLU A 87 -17.01 -1.35 -3.32
N PHE A 88 -16.78 -0.98 -4.58
CA PHE A 88 -17.12 0.34 -5.08
C PHE A 88 -18.64 0.46 -4.93
N ASP A 89 -19.07 1.03 -3.80
CA ASP A 89 -20.46 1.44 -3.64
C ASP A 89 -20.74 2.57 -4.62
N ALA A 90 -21.26 2.21 -5.80
CA ALA A 90 -21.66 3.13 -6.85
C ALA A 90 -22.70 4.15 -6.37
N ALA A 91 -23.34 3.96 -5.20
CA ALA A 91 -24.26 4.93 -4.62
C ALA A 91 -23.57 6.15 -3.97
N ARG A 92 -22.23 6.15 -3.86
CA ARG A 92 -21.44 7.29 -3.33
C ARG A 92 -20.67 8.08 -4.38
N THR A 93 -20.80 7.76 -5.66
CA THR A 93 -20.23 8.60 -6.71
C THR A 93 -21.06 9.88 -6.81
N PRO A 94 -20.50 11.08 -6.54
CA PRO A 94 -21.25 12.31 -6.76
C PRO A 94 -21.57 12.42 -8.25
N GLU A 95 -22.85 12.60 -8.58
CA GLU A 95 -23.27 12.92 -9.95
C GLU A 95 -22.65 14.25 -10.36
N LEU A 96 -22.05 14.28 -11.56
CA LEU A 96 -21.47 15.48 -12.18
C LEU A 96 -22.54 16.48 -12.61
#